data_AF-A0A6G5ZYR4-F1
#
_entry.id   AF-A0A6G5ZYR4-F1
#
_cell.length_a   1.000
_cell.length_b   1.000
_cell.length_c   1.000
_cell.angle_alpha   90.00
_cell.angle_beta   90.00
_cell.angle_gamma   90.00
#
_symmetry.space_group_name_H-M   'P 1'
#
loop_
_entity.id
_entity.type
_entity.pdbx_description
1 polymer ?
#
loop_
_entity_poly.entity_id
_entity_poly.type
_entity_poly.pdbx_seq_one_letter_code
_entity_poly.pdbx_strand_id
1 'polypeptide(L)' 'MNQKWAGDITYLRTDEGWLYMAVVIDLWSSAVIGLSMLPRMTAQLACDALQMALWRRNYRSLGPRKPVLFSRLSGAAEAA' A
#
# COMPACT_ATOMS: atom_id res chain seq x y z
N MET A 1 -2.83 -12.68 -17.51
CA MET A 1 -2.27 -11.32 -17.67
C MET A 1 -2.24 -10.63 -16.32
N ASN A 2 -1.16 -9.87 -16.06
CA ASN A 2 -0.78 -9.08 -14.88
C ASN A 2 0.77 -9.15 -14.77
N GLN A 3 1.48 -8.54 -15.73
CA GLN A 3 2.93 -8.73 -15.90
C GLN A 3 3.75 -7.45 -15.67
N LYS A 4 3.14 -6.28 -15.82
CA LYS A 4 3.81 -4.98 -15.67
C LYS A 4 2.99 -4.12 -14.72
N TRP A 5 3.66 -3.54 -13.73
CA TRP A 5 3.08 -2.61 -12.78
C TRP A 5 3.73 -1.25 -12.95
N ALA A 6 2.96 -0.20 -12.66
CA ALA A 6 3.50 1.14 -12.47
C ALA A 6 3.30 1.54 -11.01
N GLY A 7 4.27 2.25 -10.46
CA GLY A 7 4.20 2.86 -9.15
C GLY A 7 4.47 4.35 -9.23
N ASP A 8 3.78 5.14 -8.43
CA ASP A 8 4.00 6.58 -8.31
C ASP A 8 3.83 7.03 -6.85
N ILE A 9 4.48 8.14 -6.50
CA ILE A 9 4.31 8.81 -5.21
C ILE A 9 3.82 10.23 -5.46
N THR A 10 2.68 10.55 -4.88
CA THR A 10 2.08 11.88 -4.95
C THR A 10 1.90 12.46 -3.55
N TYR A 11 1.59 13.75 -3.50
CA TYR A 11 1.32 14.48 -2.27
C TYR A 11 -0.06 15.15 -2.35
N LEU A 12 -0.80 15.08 -1.25
CA LEU A 12 -2.13 15.62 -1.08
C LEU A 12 -2.07 16.73 -0.05
N ARG A 13 -2.68 17.87 -0.35
CA ARG A 13 -2.86 18.95 0.62
C ARG A 13 -4.10 18.64 1.46
N THR A 14 -3.94 18.56 2.77
CA THR A 14 -5.01 18.44 3.76
C THR A 14 -5.02 19.67 4.66
N ASP A 15 -6.05 19.85 5.49
CA ASP A 15 -6.08 20.96 6.45
C ASP A 15 -5.00 20.83 7.54
N GLU A 16 -4.55 19.61 7.82
CA GLU A 16 -3.52 19.28 8.81
C GLU A 16 -2.09 19.33 8.24
N GLY A 17 -1.92 19.50 6.93
CA GLY A 17 -0.61 19.60 6.28
C GLY A 17 -0.50 18.87 4.95
N TRP A 18 0.67 18.29 4.70
CA TRP A 18 0.94 17.48 3.51
C TRP A 18 0.86 15.99 3.86
N LEU A 19 0.09 15.25 3.08
CA LEU A 19 0.01 13.79 3.15
C LEU A 19 0.66 13.19 1.91
N TYR A 20 1.57 12.23 2.08
CA TYR A 20 2.21 11.53 0.98
C TYR A 20 1.51 10.20 0.73
N MET A 21 1.32 9.85 -0.53
CA MET A 21 0.61 8.65 -0.95
C MET A 21 1.41 7.93 -2.03
N ALA A 22 1.65 6.63 -1.86
CA ALA A 22 2.21 5.77 -2.89
C ALA A 22 1.13 4.83 -3.44
N VAL A 23 1.06 4.70 -4.76
CA VAL A 23 0.08 3.87 -5.48
C VAL A 23 0.82 2.89 -6.37
N VAL A 24 0.35 1.64 -6.42
CA VAL A 24 0.79 0.62 -7.40
C VAL A 24 -0.41 0.18 -8.23
N ILE A 25 -0.28 0.26 -9.55
CA ILE A 25 -1.33 -0.03 -10.53
C ILE A 25 -0.90 -1.20 -11.43
N ASP A 26 -1.81 -2.13 -11.70
CA ASP A 26 -1.64 -3.13 -12.77
C ASP A 26 -1.91 -2.48 -14.12
N LEU A 27 -0.90 -2.44 -14.99
CA LEU A 27 -1.00 -1.77 -16.29
C LEU A 27 -1.94 -2.48 -17.27
N TRP A 28 -2.27 -3.75 -17.04
CA TRP A 28 -3.23 -4.46 -17.89
C TRP A 28 -4.69 -4.10 -17.55
N SER A 29 -5.00 -3.97 -16.28
CA SER A 29 -6.38 -3.77 -15.80
C SER A 29 -6.67 -2.33 -15.34
N SER A 30 -5.66 -1.48 -15.27
CA SER A 30 -5.70 -0.16 -14.64
C SER A 30 -6.19 -0.19 -13.18
N ALA A 31 -6.16 -1.36 -12.55
CA ALA A 31 -6.60 -1.53 -11.18
C ALA A 31 -5.52 -1.09 -10.19
N VAL A 32 -5.91 -0.33 -9.17
CA VAL A 32 -5.05 -0.06 -8.01
C VAL A 32 -4.91 -1.34 -7.20
N ILE A 33 -3.70 -1.89 -7.17
CA ILE A 33 -3.37 -3.14 -6.48
C ILE A 33 -2.58 -2.93 -5.19
N GLY A 34 -2.09 -1.72 -4.93
CA GLY A 34 -1.43 -1.36 -3.67
C GLY A 34 -1.53 0.14 -3.40
N LEU A 35 -1.64 0.52 -2.13
CA LEU A 35 -1.79 1.91 -1.69
C LEU A 35 -1.23 2.07 -0.26
N SER A 36 -0.39 3.07 -0.02
CA SER A 36 0.02 3.45 1.35
C SER A 36 0.04 4.97 1.49
N MET A 37 -0.17 5.47 2.71
CA MET A 37 -0.19 6.90 3.04
C MET A 37 0.58 7.18 4.34
N LEU A 38 1.42 8.20 4.33
CA LEU A 38 2.18 8.65 5.51
C LEU A 38 2.32 10.18 5.51
N PRO A 39 2.44 10.82 6.70
CA PRO A 39 2.65 12.27 6.82
C PRO A 39 4.04 12.73 6.35
N ARG A 40 4.95 11.80 6.00
CA ARG A 40 6.30 12.08 5.50
C ARG A 40 6.62 11.19 4.31
N MET A 41 7.37 11.72 3.34
CA MET A 41 7.88 10.95 2.20
C MET A 41 9.02 10.02 2.68
N THR A 42 8.71 8.74 2.88
CA THR A 42 9.68 7.73 3.32
C THR A 42 9.72 6.55 2.34
N ALA A 43 10.81 5.79 2.35
CA ALA A 43 10.90 4.55 1.57
C ALA A 43 9.82 3.53 1.99
N GLN A 44 9.41 3.55 3.26
CA GLN A 44 8.37 2.67 3.80
C GLN A 44 7.04 2.82 3.04
N LEU A 45 6.70 4.04 2.63
CA LEU A 45 5.49 4.32 1.85
C LEU A 45 5.42 3.48 0.57
N ALA A 46 6.52 3.44 -0.18
CA ALA A 46 6.62 2.64 -1.42
C ALA A 46 6.65 1.13 -1.11
N CYS A 47 7.40 0.72 -0.08
CA CYS A 47 7.49 -0.67 0.35
C CYS A 47 6.12 -1.24 0.73
N ASP A 48 5.33 -0.51 1.52
CA ASP A 48 4.01 -0.95 1.99
C ASP A 48 3.03 -1.10 0.82
N ALA A 49 3.00 -0.13 -0.10
CA ALA A 49 2.16 -0.19 -1.29
C ALA A 49 2.55 -1.39 -2.20
N LEU A 50 3.84 -1.65 -2.39
CA LEU A 50 4.33 -2.80 -3.14
C LEU A 50 4.02 -4.13 -2.45
N GLN A 51 4.16 -4.20 -1.12
CA GLN A 51 3.80 -5.39 -0.35
C GLN A 51 2.31 -5.71 -0.55
N MET A 52 1.42 -4.72 -0.45
CA MET A 52 -0.01 -4.93 -0.72
C MET A 52 -0.26 -5.49 -2.13
N ALA A 53 0.42 -4.95 -3.15
CA ALA A 53 0.32 -5.44 -4.53
C ALA A 53 0.77 -6.90 -4.69
N LEU A 54 1.89 -7.28 -4.07
CA LEU A 54 2.42 -8.65 -4.06
C LEU A 54 1.47 -9.62 -3.36
N TRP A 55 0.91 -9.21 -2.22
CA TRP A 55 -0.09 -10.01 -1.50
C TRP A 55 -1.32 -10.28 -2.36
N ARG A 56 -1.88 -9.25 -3.03
CA ARG A 56 -3.02 -9.41 -3.94
C ARG A 56 -2.71 -10.33 -5.13
N ARG A 57 -1.47 -10.31 -5.66
CA ARG A 57 -1.04 -11.22 -6.72
C ARG A 57 -1.02 -12.68 -6.27
N ASN A 58 -0.55 -12.94 -5.05
CA ASN A 58 -0.47 -14.29 -4.50
C ASN A 58 -1.85 -14.87 -4.17
N TYR A 59 -2.79 -14.06 -3.68
CA TYR A 59 -4.19 -14.50 -3.47
C TYR A 59 -4.84 -15.02 -4.76
N ARG A 60 -4.55 -14.39 -5.91
CA ARG A 60 -5.15 -14.77 -7.19
C ARG A 60 -4.50 -16.00 -7.82
N SER A 61 -3.22 -16.24 -7.52
CA SER A 61 -2.43 -17.31 -8.15
C SER A 61 -2.44 -18.63 -7.38
N LEU A 62 -2.68 -18.60 -6.06
CA LEU A 62 -2.47 -19.77 -5.17
C LEU A 62 -3.72 -20.20 -4.39
N GLY A 63 -4.90 -19.62 -4.66
CA GLY A 63 -6.08 -19.80 -3.82
C GLY A 63 -5.90 -19.13 -2.44
N PRO A 64 -6.96 -19.05 -1.61
CA PRO A 64 -6.88 -18.40 -0.30
C PRO A 64 -5.99 -19.21 0.64
N ARG A 65 -4.70 -18.84 0.74
CA ARG A 65 -3.87 -19.25 1.87
C ARG A 65 -4.38 -18.53 3.12
N LYS A 66 -4.43 -19.28 4.23
CA LYS A 66 -4.89 -18.84 5.55
C LYS A 66 -4.40 -17.41 5.83
N PRO A 67 -5.26 -16.49 6.28
CA PRO A 67 -4.82 -15.14 6.62
C PRO A 67 -3.73 -15.25 7.69
N VAL A 68 -2.53 -14.77 7.36
CA VAL A 68 -1.54 -14.47 8.39
C VAL A 68 -2.04 -13.17 9.01
N LEU A 69 -2.63 -13.29 10.20
CA LEU A 69 -3.11 -12.16 10.97
C LEU A 69 -1.94 -11.18 11.16
N PHE A 70 -2.01 -10.02 10.50
CA PHE A 70 -1.10 -8.92 10.78
C PHE A 70 -1.35 -8.53 12.23
N SER A 71 -0.40 -8.85 13.10
CA SER A 71 -0.43 -8.42 14.49
C SER A 71 -0.48 -6.89 14.52
N ARG A 72 -1.68 -6.39 14.79
CA ARG A 72 -2.06 -5.23 15.60
C ARG A 72 -0.97 -4.18 15.78
N LEU A 73 -1.28 -2.97 15.30
CA LEU A 73 -0.67 -1.70 15.70
C LEU A 73 -0.39 -1.69 17.22
N SER A 74 0.87 -1.78 17.60
CA SER A 74 1.36 -1.41 18.92
C SER A 74 2.06 -0.06 18.77
N GLY A 75 1.44 1.01 19.24
CA GLY A 75 2.13 2.29 19.44
C GLY A 75 1.42 3.58 19.05
N ALA A 76 0.08 3.66 19.10
CA ALA A 76 -0.62 4.95 18.94
C ALA A 76 -1.79 5.10 19.92
N ALA A 77 -1.57 4.74 21.18
CA ALA A 77 -2.49 5.02 22.28
C ALA A 77 -1.68 5.26 23.56
N GLU A 78 -0.93 6.37 23.58
CA GLU A 78 -0.40 6.99 24.80
C GLU A 78 -0.10 8.47 24.48
N ALA A 79 -1.17 9.26 24.40
CA ALA A 79 -1.16 10.71 24.51
C ALA A 79 -2.61 11.19 24.74
N ALA A 80 -3.09 11.02 25.97
CA ALA A 80 -4.22 11.75 26.56
C ALA A 80 -4.10 11.67 28.08
#